data_AF-A0AA96YFB0-F1
#
_entry.id   AF-A0AA96YFB0-F1
#
_cell.length_a   1.000
_cell.length_b   1.000
_cell.length_c   1.000
_cell.angle_alpha   90.00
_cell.angle_beta   90.00
_cell.angle_gamma   90.00
#
_symmetry.space_group_name_H-M   'P 1'
#
loop_
_entity.id
_entity.type
_entity.pdbx_description
1 polymer ?
#
loop_
_entity_poly.entity_id
_entity_poly.type
_entity_poly.pdbx_seq_one_letter_code
_entity_poly.pdbx_strand_id
1 'polypeptide(L)'
;MAMSEDDYRDQLQQLFPPGPAFDAELQPDVAQLIDGSAPELARVDAAGAQLSLEQNPATVTWLLPDWEAYLGLPDACTVPGSQTLEERRQAVINKLTATGAPQRSYYLSLADQAGVEAQIAEFRPPRVGPAVAGDFLYGDGWPWAWQVQVPIDHFGTVEAAALDCRLQLEAPEYTDVRMGFGLEVVQGILEKIDQLFNAIHYVAPAAVGGNKDL
;
A
#
# COMPACT_ATOMS: atom_id res chain seq x y z
N MET A 1 -18.97 7.70 26.91
CA MET A 1 -19.64 6.39 26.92
C MET A 1 -21.09 6.70 26.57
N ALA A 2 -21.67 6.02 25.57
CA ALA A 2 -23.04 6.28 25.16
C ALA A 2 -24.01 5.92 26.30
N MET A 3 -25.09 6.68 26.43
CA MET A 3 -26.15 6.45 27.41
C MET A 3 -27.01 5.25 26.98
N SER A 4 -27.54 4.54 27.98
CA SER A 4 -28.40 3.38 27.76
C SER A 4 -29.85 3.79 27.49
N GLU A 5 -30.66 2.84 27.01
CA GLU A 5 -32.09 3.05 26.79
C GLU A 5 -32.81 3.49 28.08
N ASP A 6 -32.46 2.90 29.23
CA ASP A 6 -33.06 3.26 30.52
C ASP A 6 -32.63 4.67 30.98
N ASP A 7 -31.36 5.06 30.74
CA ASP A 7 -30.91 6.43 31.00
C ASP A 7 -31.73 7.45 30.20
N TYR A 8 -32.11 7.11 28.97
CA TYR A 8 -32.95 7.96 28.13
C TYR A 8 -34.42 7.94 28.55
N ARG A 9 -34.98 6.81 29.01
CA ARG A 9 -36.33 6.78 29.59
C ARG A 9 -36.43 7.72 30.79
N ASP A 10 -35.48 7.63 31.71
CA ASP A 10 -35.45 8.45 32.92
C ASP A 10 -35.32 9.94 32.59
N GLN A 11 -34.46 10.29 31.62
CA GLN A 11 -34.33 11.68 31.16
C GLN A 11 -35.60 12.18 30.48
N LEU A 12 -36.23 11.38 29.61
CA LEU A 12 -37.47 11.76 28.95
C LEU A 12 -38.58 12.02 29.96
N GLN A 13 -38.74 11.16 30.97
CA GLN A 13 -39.69 11.36 32.06
C GLN A 13 -39.46 12.69 32.80
N GLN A 14 -38.19 13.04 33.06
CA GLN A 14 -37.83 14.29 33.74
C GLN A 14 -38.06 15.55 32.89
N LEU A 15 -38.06 15.43 31.56
CA LEU A 15 -38.26 16.55 30.64
C LEU A 15 -39.75 16.89 30.44
N PHE A 16 -40.66 15.98 30.75
CA PHE A 16 -42.10 16.27 30.70
C PHE A 16 -42.51 17.26 31.80
N PRO A 17 -43.49 18.14 31.54
CA PRO A 17 -44.02 19.03 32.58
C PRO A 17 -44.61 18.25 33.75
N PRO A 18 -44.51 18.74 34.99
CA PRO A 18 -45.12 18.09 36.13
C PRO A 18 -46.65 18.12 36.03
N GLY A 19 -47.31 17.03 36.45
CA GLY A 19 -48.77 16.95 36.60
C GLY A 19 -49.40 15.70 35.97
N PRO A 20 -50.67 15.40 36.30
CA PRO A 20 -51.31 14.12 35.95
C PRO A 20 -51.59 13.92 34.46
N ALA A 21 -51.49 14.97 33.65
CA ALA A 21 -51.64 14.90 32.20
C ALA A 21 -50.37 14.39 31.48
N PHE A 22 -49.22 14.40 32.16
CA PHE A 22 -47.92 13.95 31.62
C PHE A 22 -47.26 12.90 32.51
N ASP A 23 -47.95 12.45 33.55
CA ASP A 23 -47.49 11.38 34.42
C ASP A 23 -47.63 10.03 33.69
N ALA A 24 -46.50 9.37 33.42
CA ALA A 24 -46.46 8.10 32.71
C ALA A 24 -47.17 6.95 33.45
N GLU A 25 -47.34 7.03 34.77
CA GLU A 25 -48.12 6.05 35.54
C GLU A 25 -49.63 6.23 35.32
N LEU A 26 -50.06 7.47 35.08
CA LEU A 26 -51.47 7.83 34.90
C LEU A 26 -51.89 7.88 33.43
N GLN A 27 -50.94 8.02 32.50
CA GLN A 27 -51.18 8.20 31.06
C GLN A 27 -50.42 7.16 30.22
N PRO A 28 -51.09 6.07 29.79
CA PRO A 28 -50.47 5.01 29.00
C PRO A 28 -49.86 5.48 27.69
N ASP A 29 -50.47 6.47 27.04
CA ASP A 29 -50.00 7.02 25.76
C ASP A 29 -48.65 7.75 25.94
N VAL A 30 -48.44 8.41 27.08
CA VAL A 30 -47.19 9.09 27.42
C VAL A 30 -46.10 8.07 27.73
N ALA A 31 -46.42 7.02 28.50
CA ALA A 31 -45.50 5.91 28.75
C ALA A 31 -45.06 5.25 27.44
N GLN A 32 -46.01 4.96 26.54
CA GLN A 32 -45.71 4.36 25.23
C GLN A 32 -44.84 5.28 24.35
N LEU A 33 -45.07 6.59 24.38
CA LEU A 33 -44.23 7.54 23.66
C LEU A 33 -42.79 7.54 24.19
N ILE A 34 -42.61 7.53 25.51
CA ILE A 34 -41.28 7.46 26.15
C ILE A 34 -40.59 6.15 25.77
N ASP A 35 -41.28 5.03 25.91
CA ASP A 35 -40.75 3.70 25.60
C ASP A 35 -40.43 3.51 24.11
N GLY A 36 -41.17 4.16 23.22
CA GLY A 36 -40.87 4.15 21.78
C GLY A 36 -39.72 5.08 21.40
N SER A 37 -39.50 6.16 22.14
CA SER A 37 -38.50 7.18 21.81
C SER A 37 -37.11 6.88 22.40
N ALA A 38 -37.06 6.35 23.61
CA ALA A 38 -35.81 6.04 24.31
C ALA A 38 -34.85 5.11 23.52
N PRO A 39 -35.31 4.01 22.89
CA PRO A 39 -34.41 3.14 22.12
C PRO A 39 -33.76 3.85 20.93
N GLU A 40 -34.49 4.73 20.23
CA GLU A 40 -33.94 5.46 19.09
C GLU A 40 -32.91 6.52 19.54
N LEU A 41 -33.14 7.19 20.67
CA LEU A 41 -32.16 8.12 21.23
C LEU A 41 -30.88 7.38 21.65
N ALA A 42 -31.02 6.24 22.33
CA ALA A 42 -29.89 5.38 22.70
C ALA A 42 -29.12 4.91 21.46
N ARG A 43 -29.82 4.51 20.39
CA ARG A 43 -29.22 4.10 19.11
C ARG A 43 -28.43 5.23 18.45
N VAL A 44 -28.99 6.45 18.44
CA VAL A 44 -28.32 7.63 17.86
C VAL A 44 -27.08 8.03 18.66
N ASP A 45 -27.15 8.01 20.00
CA ASP A 45 -26.01 8.31 20.85
C ASP A 45 -24.90 7.26 20.73
N ALA A 46 -25.28 5.97 20.67
CA ALA A 46 -24.35 4.89 20.38
C ALA A 46 -23.65 5.07 19.02
N ALA A 47 -24.39 5.45 17.97
CA ALA A 47 -23.82 5.77 16.67
C ALA A 47 -22.88 6.99 16.72
N GLY A 48 -23.25 8.03 17.49
CA GLY A 48 -22.40 9.19 17.73
C GLY A 48 -21.09 8.83 18.43
N ALA A 49 -21.13 7.94 19.41
CA ALA A 49 -19.93 7.42 20.06
C ALA A 49 -19.04 6.61 19.09
N GLN A 50 -19.65 5.81 18.20
CA GLN A 50 -18.93 5.06 17.17
C GLN A 50 -18.30 5.93 16.09
N LEU A 51 -18.84 7.13 15.84
CA LEU A 51 -18.30 8.05 14.83
C LEU A 51 -16.82 8.39 15.05
N SER A 52 -16.34 8.38 16.31
CA SER A 52 -14.92 8.60 16.61
C SER A 52 -14.02 7.50 16.02
N LEU A 53 -14.51 6.25 15.97
CA LEU A 53 -13.81 5.13 15.32
C LEU A 53 -13.89 5.24 13.79
N GLU A 54 -15.00 5.76 13.26
CA GLU A 54 -15.19 5.95 11.82
C GLU A 54 -14.37 7.11 11.24
N GLN A 55 -13.98 8.08 12.06
CA GLN A 55 -13.06 9.16 11.69
C GLN A 55 -11.60 8.72 11.54
N ASN A 56 -11.23 7.57 12.12
CA ASN A 56 -9.88 7.05 12.00
C ASN A 56 -9.83 5.98 10.90
N PRO A 57 -9.03 6.17 9.83
CA PRO A 57 -8.97 5.22 8.71
C PRO A 57 -8.47 3.82 9.12
N ALA A 58 -7.78 3.68 10.26
CA ALA A 58 -7.39 2.37 10.77
C ALA A 58 -8.54 1.58 11.42
N THR A 59 -9.63 2.25 11.82
CA THR A 59 -10.76 1.60 12.51
C THR A 59 -12.10 1.74 11.79
N VAL A 60 -12.17 2.57 10.74
CA VAL A 60 -13.38 2.84 9.97
C VAL A 60 -14.00 1.58 9.38
N THR A 61 -15.32 1.46 9.41
CA THR A 61 -16.03 0.30 8.84
C THR A 61 -17.19 0.75 7.97
N TRP A 62 -18.06 1.61 8.50
CA TRP A 62 -19.25 2.08 7.81
C TRP A 62 -18.96 3.22 6.85
N LEU A 63 -18.09 4.16 7.24
CA LEU A 63 -17.73 5.32 6.41
C LEU A 63 -16.58 5.01 5.44
N LEU A 64 -16.10 3.77 5.38
CA LEU A 64 -15.00 3.40 4.49
C LEU A 64 -15.27 3.75 3.01
N PRO A 65 -16.48 3.53 2.45
CA PRO A 65 -16.77 3.95 1.08
C PRO A 65 -16.64 5.46 0.86
N ASP A 66 -16.92 6.29 1.87
CA ASP A 66 -16.78 7.75 1.77
C ASP A 66 -15.30 8.16 1.74
N TRP A 67 -14.45 7.51 2.55
CA TRP A 67 -13.00 7.69 2.50
C TRP A 67 -12.43 7.28 1.14
N GLU A 68 -12.86 6.14 0.61
CA GLU A 68 -12.42 5.66 -0.69
C GLU A 68 -12.84 6.60 -1.82
N ALA A 69 -14.09 7.06 -1.81
CA ALA A 69 -14.58 8.02 -2.80
C ALA A 69 -13.81 9.34 -2.74
N TYR A 70 -13.49 9.84 -1.54
CA TYR A 70 -12.69 11.05 -1.35
C TYR A 70 -11.27 10.91 -1.91
N LEU A 71 -10.67 9.72 -1.76
CA LEU A 71 -9.30 9.44 -2.19
C LEU A 71 -9.18 8.86 -3.60
N GLY A 72 -10.30 8.62 -4.29
CA GLY A 72 -10.33 8.01 -5.62
C GLY A 72 -9.94 6.53 -5.62
N LEU A 73 -10.30 5.80 -4.56
CA LEU A 73 -10.08 4.36 -4.41
C LEU A 73 -11.39 3.58 -4.72
N PRO A 74 -11.29 2.32 -5.20
CA PRO A 74 -10.09 1.67 -5.71
C PRO A 74 -9.61 2.35 -7.00
N ASP A 75 -8.30 2.44 -7.19
CA ASP A 75 -7.72 3.05 -8.38
C ASP A 75 -7.51 2.04 -9.52
N ALA A 76 -6.98 2.53 -10.65
CA ALA A 76 -6.78 1.73 -11.87
C ALA A 76 -5.83 0.54 -11.69
N CYS A 77 -4.98 0.56 -10.66
CA CYS A 77 -4.04 -0.53 -10.36
C CYS A 77 -4.61 -1.58 -9.40
N THR A 78 -5.85 -1.39 -8.95
CA THR A 78 -6.53 -2.28 -8.01
C THR A 78 -7.66 -3.01 -8.72
N VAL A 79 -7.70 -4.34 -8.59
CA VAL A 79 -8.80 -5.14 -9.14
C VAL A 79 -10.04 -4.96 -8.26
N PRO A 80 -11.18 -4.49 -8.80
CA PRO A 80 -12.39 -4.28 -7.99
C PRO A 80 -12.83 -5.57 -7.28
N GLY A 81 -13.02 -5.48 -5.96
CA GLY A 81 -13.46 -6.61 -5.14
C GLY A 81 -12.38 -7.65 -4.80
N SER A 82 -11.11 -7.43 -5.18
CA SER A 82 -10.01 -8.33 -4.79
C SER A 82 -9.52 -8.12 -3.36
N GLN A 83 -9.88 -6.98 -2.74
CA GLN A 83 -9.37 -6.58 -1.43
C GLN A 83 -10.33 -6.96 -0.29
N THR A 84 -9.75 -7.42 0.81
CA THR A 84 -10.40 -7.56 2.11
C THR A 84 -10.69 -6.20 2.74
N LEU A 85 -11.51 -6.16 3.79
CA LEU A 85 -11.78 -4.93 4.55
C LEU A 85 -10.51 -4.27 5.07
N GLU A 86 -9.57 -5.08 5.57
CA GLU A 86 -8.32 -4.57 6.14
C GLU A 86 -7.38 -4.02 5.06
N GLU A 87 -7.27 -4.68 3.91
CA GLU A 87 -6.50 -4.17 2.76
C GLU A 87 -7.08 -2.85 2.23
N ARG A 88 -8.41 -2.69 2.25
CA ARG A 88 -9.07 -1.43 1.86
C ARG A 88 -8.76 -0.29 2.83
N ARG A 89 -8.79 -0.54 4.15
CA ARG A 89 -8.33 0.43 5.16
C ARG A 89 -6.87 0.80 4.96
N GLN A 90 -6.02 -0.20 4.73
CA GLN A 90 -4.61 0.02 4.49
C GLN A 90 -4.38 0.85 3.22
N ALA A 91 -5.15 0.63 2.16
CA ALA A 91 -5.07 1.44 0.94
C ALA A 91 -5.42 2.92 1.20
N VAL A 92 -6.45 3.18 2.03
CA VAL A 92 -6.79 4.55 2.49
C VAL A 92 -5.63 5.17 3.27
N ILE A 93 -5.05 4.44 4.23
CA ILE A 93 -3.90 4.91 5.02
C ILE A 93 -2.69 5.19 4.13
N ASN A 94 -2.36 4.28 3.22
CA ASN A 94 -1.24 4.42 2.29
C ASN A 94 -1.44 5.67 1.41
N LYS A 95 -2.65 5.90 0.90
CA LYS A 95 -2.95 7.07 0.08
C LYS A 95 -2.89 8.39 0.86
N LEU A 96 -3.32 8.41 2.13
CA LEU A 96 -3.25 9.59 3.00
C LEU A 96 -1.82 9.92 3.43
N THR A 97 -0.98 8.90 3.59
CA THR A 97 0.42 9.03 4.03
C THR A 97 1.41 9.10 2.87
N ALA A 98 0.95 8.91 1.64
CA ALA A 98 1.74 9.01 0.43
C ALA A 98 2.32 10.42 0.28
N THR A 99 3.65 10.51 0.30
CA THR A 99 4.36 11.78 0.10
C THR A 99 4.47 12.17 -1.38
N GLY A 100 4.39 11.20 -2.29
CA GLY A 100 4.62 11.40 -3.73
C GLY A 100 6.01 11.95 -4.06
N ALA A 101 6.95 11.87 -3.12
CA ALA A 101 8.27 12.45 -3.29
C ALA A 101 9.10 11.60 -4.26
N PRO A 102 9.86 12.22 -5.20
CA PRO A 102 10.72 11.53 -6.15
C PRO A 102 12.01 11.04 -5.45
N GLN A 103 11.86 10.21 -4.43
CA GLN A 103 12.94 9.66 -3.62
C GLN A 103 12.91 8.14 -3.68
N ARG A 104 14.08 7.51 -3.81
CA ARG A 104 14.21 6.04 -3.88
C ARG A 104 13.46 5.32 -2.76
N SER A 105 13.53 5.84 -1.53
CA SER A 105 12.85 5.25 -0.37
C SER A 105 11.34 5.20 -0.52
N TYR A 106 10.73 6.15 -1.24
CA TYR A 106 9.30 6.16 -1.49
C TYR A 106 8.90 4.99 -2.41
N TYR A 107 9.60 4.79 -3.52
CA TYR A 107 9.31 3.70 -4.45
C TYR A 107 9.62 2.32 -3.87
N LEU A 108 10.64 2.20 -3.00
CA LEU A 108 10.85 0.99 -2.22
C LEU A 108 9.68 0.73 -1.25
N SER A 109 9.15 1.77 -0.60
CA SER A 109 7.98 1.61 0.28
C SER A 109 6.72 1.18 -0.48
N LEU A 110 6.59 1.54 -1.76
CA LEU A 110 5.51 1.05 -2.62
C LEU A 110 5.65 -0.46 -2.89
N ALA A 111 6.88 -0.94 -3.08
CA ALA A 111 7.16 -2.37 -3.25
C ALA A 111 6.86 -3.15 -1.97
N ASP A 112 7.27 -2.63 -0.81
CA ASP A 112 6.96 -3.22 0.50
C ASP A 112 5.44 -3.31 0.74
N GLN A 113 4.69 -2.25 0.39
CA GLN A 113 3.22 -2.24 0.48
C GLN A 113 2.56 -3.26 -0.45
N ALA A 114 3.18 -3.55 -1.60
CA ALA A 114 2.72 -4.58 -2.53
C ALA A 114 3.17 -5.99 -2.12
N GLY A 115 4.00 -6.14 -1.08
CA GLY A 115 4.56 -7.42 -0.65
C GLY A 115 5.62 -7.99 -1.61
N VAL A 116 6.28 -7.13 -2.37
CA VAL A 116 7.30 -7.51 -3.36
C VAL A 116 8.66 -7.02 -2.90
N GLU A 117 9.64 -7.91 -2.77
CA GLU A 117 11.01 -7.50 -2.52
C GLU A 117 11.57 -6.82 -3.77
N ALA A 118 12.02 -5.58 -3.61
CA ALA A 118 12.57 -4.81 -4.72
C ALA A 118 13.84 -4.06 -4.34
N GLN A 119 14.73 -3.90 -5.30
CA GLN A 119 15.86 -2.98 -5.24
C GLN A 119 15.72 -1.94 -6.36
N ILE A 120 16.37 -0.80 -6.22
CA ILE A 120 16.33 0.24 -7.26
C ILE A 120 17.77 0.55 -7.66
N ALA A 121 18.06 0.37 -8.95
CA ALA A 121 19.29 0.83 -9.56
C ALA A 121 19.11 2.19 -10.21
N GLU A 122 20.07 3.06 -9.92
CA GLU A 122 20.22 4.37 -10.53
C GLU A 122 21.43 4.33 -11.45
N PHE A 123 21.30 4.97 -12.61
CA PHE A 123 22.35 4.97 -13.62
C PHE A 123 23.03 6.32 -13.70
N ARG A 124 24.26 6.33 -14.21
CA ARG A 124 25.04 7.55 -14.37
C ARG A 124 25.87 7.50 -15.64
N PRO A 125 26.15 8.65 -16.30
CA PRO A 125 27.05 8.71 -17.41
C PRO A 125 28.45 8.25 -16.99
N PRO A 126 29.22 7.61 -17.90
CA PRO A 126 30.57 7.19 -17.61
C PRO A 126 31.43 8.42 -17.31
N ARG A 127 32.21 8.34 -16.23
CA ARG A 127 33.18 9.37 -15.84
C ARG A 127 34.55 8.71 -15.68
N VAL A 128 35.60 9.44 -16.06
CA VAL A 128 36.97 8.99 -15.86
C VAL A 128 37.22 8.75 -14.37
N GLY A 129 37.78 7.59 -14.02
CA GLY A 129 38.02 7.14 -12.65
C GLY A 129 37.03 6.05 -12.22
N PRO A 130 35.74 6.36 -12.00
CA PRO A 130 34.76 5.38 -11.55
C PRO A 130 34.22 4.41 -12.63
N ALA A 131 34.64 4.51 -13.89
CA ALA A 131 34.21 3.59 -14.95
C ALA A 131 35.19 2.43 -15.10
N VAL A 132 34.69 1.20 -15.23
CA VAL A 132 35.51 -0.01 -15.40
C VAL A 132 35.33 -0.57 -16.81
N ALA A 133 36.40 -1.15 -17.38
CA ALA A 133 36.32 -1.82 -18.67
C ALA A 133 35.37 -3.03 -18.57
N GLY A 134 34.34 -3.05 -19.41
CA GLY A 134 33.27 -4.06 -19.37
C GLY A 134 31.94 -3.52 -18.85
N ASP A 135 31.90 -2.34 -18.22
CA ASP A 135 30.66 -1.69 -17.80
C ASP A 135 29.86 -1.16 -19.00
N PHE A 136 28.54 -1.10 -18.83
CA PHE A 136 27.67 -0.42 -19.78
C PHE A 136 27.94 1.09 -19.81
N LEU A 137 27.97 1.67 -21.01
CA LEU A 137 28.12 3.11 -21.20
C LEU A 137 26.74 3.76 -21.31
N TYR A 138 26.31 4.39 -20.23
CA TYR A 138 25.03 5.08 -20.15
C TYR A 138 25.11 6.51 -20.71
N GLY A 139 24.15 6.90 -21.54
CA GLY A 139 24.02 8.26 -22.09
C GLY A 139 23.31 9.26 -21.16
N ASP A 140 23.08 10.47 -21.65
CA ASP A 140 22.59 11.62 -20.87
C ASP A 140 21.17 11.47 -20.28
N GLY A 141 20.35 10.56 -20.82
CA GLY A 141 18.99 10.29 -20.31
C GLY A 141 18.94 9.36 -19.11
N TRP A 142 20.00 8.57 -18.87
CA TRP A 142 20.03 7.53 -17.85
C TRP A 142 20.03 7.98 -16.39
N PRO A 143 20.53 9.18 -15.99
CA PRO A 143 20.32 9.72 -14.65
C PRO A 143 18.86 9.76 -14.20
N TRP A 144 17.95 9.85 -15.17
CA TRP A 144 16.52 9.92 -14.94
C TRP A 144 15.81 8.59 -15.23
N ALA A 145 16.56 7.50 -15.41
CA ALA A 145 16.01 6.17 -15.55
C ALA A 145 16.30 5.40 -14.27
N TRP A 146 15.26 4.83 -13.66
CA TRP A 146 15.36 3.95 -12.51
C TRP A 146 14.90 2.56 -12.91
N GLN A 147 15.72 1.56 -12.58
CA GLN A 147 15.33 0.18 -12.75
C GLN A 147 14.96 -0.40 -11.40
N VAL A 148 13.68 -0.73 -11.22
CA VAL A 148 13.19 -1.47 -10.07
C VAL A 148 13.44 -2.95 -10.34
N GLN A 149 14.39 -3.52 -9.63
CA GLN A 149 14.86 -4.89 -9.75
C GLN A 149 14.06 -5.76 -8.80
N VAL A 150 13.34 -6.71 -9.37
CA VAL A 150 12.50 -7.66 -8.64
C VAL A 150 13.03 -9.08 -8.91
N PRO A 151 13.05 -9.96 -7.90
CA PRO A 151 13.42 -11.36 -8.11
C PRO A 151 12.54 -12.07 -9.16
N ILE A 152 13.10 -13.08 -9.82
CA ILE A 152 12.46 -13.76 -10.96
C ILE A 152 11.20 -14.54 -10.58
N ASP A 153 11.07 -14.96 -9.32
CA ASP A 153 9.92 -15.71 -8.80
C ASP A 153 8.63 -14.88 -8.75
N HIS A 154 8.74 -13.55 -8.64
CA HIS A 154 7.63 -12.63 -8.74
C HIS A 154 7.16 -12.39 -10.19
N PHE A 155 7.86 -12.91 -11.20
CA PHE A 155 7.48 -12.74 -12.59
C PHE A 155 6.09 -13.35 -12.87
N GLY A 156 5.15 -12.52 -13.35
CA GLY A 156 3.78 -12.93 -13.68
C GLY A 156 2.83 -13.03 -12.48
N THR A 157 3.26 -12.61 -11.28
CA THR A 157 2.41 -12.52 -10.10
C THR A 157 1.49 -11.30 -10.14
N VAL A 158 0.38 -11.34 -9.39
CA VAL A 158 -0.58 -10.23 -9.33
C VAL A 158 0.03 -9.05 -8.56
N GLU A 159 0.81 -9.35 -7.53
CA GLU A 159 1.52 -8.40 -6.68
C GLU A 159 2.53 -7.58 -7.50
N ALA A 160 3.34 -8.26 -8.33
CA ALA A 160 4.29 -7.57 -9.21
C ALA A 160 3.59 -6.74 -10.29
N ALA A 161 2.48 -7.23 -10.84
CA ALA A 161 1.69 -6.47 -11.83
C ALA A 161 1.05 -5.22 -11.21
N ALA A 162 0.52 -5.32 -10.00
CA ALA A 162 -0.03 -4.20 -9.25
C ALA A 162 1.06 -3.16 -8.91
N LEU A 163 2.25 -3.63 -8.51
CA LEU A 163 3.40 -2.77 -8.27
C LEU A 163 3.86 -2.06 -9.55
N ASP A 164 3.99 -2.76 -10.69
CA ASP A 164 4.40 -2.12 -11.96
C ASP A 164 3.40 -1.03 -12.38
N CYS A 165 2.10 -1.30 -12.28
CA CYS A 165 1.07 -0.29 -12.52
C CYS A 165 1.24 0.92 -11.58
N ARG A 166 1.47 0.67 -10.28
CA ARG A 166 1.65 1.73 -9.28
C ARG A 166 2.88 2.60 -9.57
N LEU A 167 4.01 1.97 -9.86
CA LEU A 167 5.27 2.65 -10.17
C LEU A 167 5.12 3.56 -11.39
N GLN A 168 4.40 3.11 -12.42
CA GLN A 168 4.14 3.91 -13.63
C GLN A 168 3.14 5.04 -13.36
N LEU A 169 2.12 4.81 -12.55
CA LEU A 169 1.13 5.82 -12.19
C LEU A 169 1.74 6.96 -11.35
N GLU A 170 2.69 6.63 -10.48
CA GLU A 170 3.36 7.56 -9.57
C GLU A 170 4.76 7.95 -10.06
N ALA A 171 5.11 7.64 -11.31
CA ALA A 171 6.37 8.02 -11.90
C ALA A 171 6.47 9.56 -11.96
N PRO A 172 7.61 10.16 -11.59
CA PRO A 172 7.82 11.60 -11.75
C PRO A 172 7.82 11.96 -13.24
N GLU A 173 7.40 13.18 -13.58
CA GLU A 173 7.23 13.62 -14.98
C GLU A 173 8.47 13.40 -15.87
N TYR A 174 9.67 13.54 -15.29
CA TYR A 174 10.93 13.41 -16.02
C TYR A 174 11.73 12.16 -15.67
N THR A 175 11.18 11.21 -14.90
CA THR A 175 11.91 10.01 -14.46
C THR A 175 11.19 8.75 -14.93
N ASP A 176 11.87 7.94 -15.74
CA ASP A 176 11.36 6.65 -16.20
C ASP A 176 11.63 5.59 -15.14
N VAL A 177 10.57 5.10 -14.49
CA VAL A 177 10.65 4.03 -13.49
C VAL A 177 10.18 2.74 -14.13
N ARG A 178 11.10 1.80 -14.36
CA ARG A 178 10.82 0.53 -15.04
C ARG A 178 11.11 -0.65 -14.14
N MET A 179 10.14 -1.55 -14.01
CA MET A 179 10.36 -2.83 -13.37
C MET A 179 11.09 -3.80 -14.29
N GLY A 180 12.05 -4.54 -13.72
CA GLY A 180 12.76 -5.63 -14.39
C GLY A 180 12.89 -6.83 -13.44
N PHE A 181 12.94 -8.02 -14.01
CA PHE A 181 12.95 -9.28 -13.26
C PHE A 181 14.25 -10.06 -13.46
N GLY A 182 14.69 -10.77 -12.42
CA GLY A 182 15.73 -11.80 -12.53
C GLY A 182 17.15 -11.29 -12.72
N LEU A 183 17.48 -10.11 -12.19
CA LEU A 183 18.86 -9.61 -12.24
C LEU A 183 19.83 -10.57 -11.54
N GLU A 184 19.40 -11.20 -10.46
CA GLU A 184 20.13 -12.22 -9.72
C GLU A 184 20.48 -13.44 -10.59
N VAL A 185 19.58 -13.81 -11.51
CA VAL A 185 19.83 -14.90 -12.47
C VAL A 185 20.88 -14.46 -13.49
N VAL A 186 20.77 -13.24 -14.02
CA VAL A 186 21.73 -12.68 -14.97
C VAL A 186 23.13 -12.59 -14.34
N GLN A 187 23.23 -12.08 -13.12
CA GLN A 187 24.50 -11.99 -12.38
C GLN A 187 25.13 -13.37 -12.18
N GLY A 188 24.34 -14.36 -11.76
CA GLY A 188 24.84 -15.74 -11.60
C GLY A 188 25.28 -16.40 -12.91
N ILE A 189 24.72 -15.99 -14.06
CA ILE A 189 25.18 -16.43 -15.38
C ILE A 189 26.50 -15.74 -15.73
N LEU A 190 26.58 -14.41 -15.57
CA LEU A 190 27.76 -13.61 -15.90
C LEU A 190 29.02 -14.12 -15.18
N GLU A 191 28.91 -14.50 -13.90
CA GLU A 191 30.01 -15.10 -13.12
C GLU A 191 30.55 -16.42 -13.70
N LYS A 192 29.74 -17.13 -14.48
CA LYS A 192 30.07 -18.44 -15.05
C LYS A 192 30.39 -18.39 -16.55
N ILE A 193 30.25 -17.23 -17.20
CA ILE A 193 30.44 -17.10 -18.65
C ILE A 193 31.83 -17.58 -19.08
N ASP A 194 32.88 -17.20 -18.35
CA ASP A 194 34.24 -17.61 -18.70
C ASP A 194 34.43 -19.13 -18.60
N GLN A 195 33.80 -19.78 -17.61
CA GLN A 195 33.82 -21.23 -17.47
C GLN A 195 33.13 -21.91 -18.67
N LEU A 196 31.98 -21.37 -19.08
CA LEU A 196 31.21 -21.84 -20.24
C LEU A 196 31.99 -21.64 -21.55
N PHE A 197 32.57 -20.46 -21.74
CA PHE A 197 33.38 -20.14 -22.91
C PHE A 197 34.59 -21.08 -23.03
N ASN A 198 35.32 -21.30 -21.92
CA ASN A 198 36.48 -22.19 -21.89
C ASN A 198 36.11 -23.66 -22.11
N ALA A 199 34.97 -24.12 -21.56
CA ALA A 199 34.48 -25.49 -21.76
C ALA A 199 34.07 -25.76 -23.21
N ILE A 200 33.40 -24.81 -23.86
CA ILE A 200 32.99 -24.93 -25.28
C ILE A 200 34.20 -24.91 -26.21
N HIS A 201 35.18 -24.04 -25.95
CA HIS A 201 36.31 -23.83 -26.85
C HIS A 201 37.49 -24.81 -26.66
N TYR A 202 37.30 -25.90 -25.88
CA TYR A 202 38.32 -26.92 -25.59
C TYR A 202 39.73 -26.33 -25.42
N VAL A 203 39.87 -25.36 -24.53
CA VAL A 203 41.17 -24.78 -24.24
C VAL A 203 41.93 -25.77 -23.36
N ALA A 204 43.09 -26.24 -23.82
CA ALA A 204 43.94 -27.14 -23.04
C ALA A 204 44.20 -26.52 -21.65
N PRO A 205 44.23 -27.33 -20.57
CA PRO A 205 44.41 -26.82 -19.21
C PRO A 205 45.66 -25.94 -19.14
N ALA A 206 45.64 -24.89 -18.30
CA ALA A 206 46.72 -23.90 -18.17
C ALA A 206 48.13 -24.51 -18.00
N ALA A 207 48.22 -25.74 -17.48
CA ALA A 207 49.45 -26.53 -17.40
C ALA A 207 50.12 -26.84 -18.76
N VAL A 208 49.37 -26.85 -19.86
CA VAL A 208 49.87 -27.09 -21.24
C VAL A 208 50.27 -25.79 -21.94
N GLY A 209 49.78 -24.64 -21.46
CA GLY A 209 50.02 -23.31 -22.04
C GLY A 209 51.34 -22.63 -21.65
N GLY A 210 52.17 -23.27 -20.82
CA GLY A 210 53.51 -22.76 -20.53
C GLY A 210 53.59 -21.54 -19.60
N ASN A 211 52.51 -21.17 -18.89
CA ASN A 211 52.61 -20.21 -17.79
C ASN A 211 53.10 -20.93 -16.52
N LYS A 212 54.41 -21.18 -16.47
CA LYS A 212 55.13 -21.22 -15.20
C LYS A 212 55.41 -19.78 -14.84
N ASP A 213 54.75 -19.27 -13.81
CA ASP A 213 55.25 -18.24 -12.87
C ASP A 213 54.04 -17.64 -12.11
N LEU A 214 53.63 -18.36 -11.07
CA LEU A 214 53.20 -17.81 -9.78
C LEU A 214 54.28 -18.22 -8.76
#